data_AF-Q0BIV8-F1
#
_entry.id   AF-Q0BIV8-F1
#
_cell.length_a   1.000
_cell.length_b   1.000
_cell.length_c   1.000
_cell.angle_alpha   90.00
_cell.angle_beta   90.00
_cell.angle_gamma   90.00
#
_symmetry.space_group_name_H-M   'P 1'
#
loop_
_entity.id
_entity.type
_entity.pdbx_description
1 polymer ?
#
loop_
_entity_poly.entity_id
_entity_poly.type
_entity_poly.pdbx_seq_one_letter_code
_entity_poly.pdbx_strand_id
1 'polypeptide(L)'
;MLDLGLSKMALIGVVALVVLGPERLPRVARTAGALFGRAQRYINDVKSEVSREIELDALRTMKTDFESAARNVETTIHDNLREHEKELNDTWHSAVGGLNEGSVDAGTYGSDTPAAPSWRGSTAALARKRRNWRVKQAAMPVWYKRATTRRTHVQSGAARVARHQPASLRRPTRFL
;
A
#
# COMPACT_ATOMS: atom_id res chain seq x y z
N MET A 1 -25.90 11.41 6.53
CA MET A 1 -24.51 10.99 6.23
C MET A 1 -24.43 9.48 6.43
N LEU A 2 -24.23 8.72 5.33
CA LEU A 2 -24.42 7.26 5.19
C LEU A 2 -25.55 6.65 6.03
N ASP A 3 -26.79 7.02 5.72
CA ASP A 3 -27.97 6.45 6.36
C ASP A 3 -28.36 5.10 5.69
N LEU A 4 -27.42 4.16 5.71
CA LEU A 4 -27.54 2.80 5.20
C LEU A 4 -27.32 1.80 6.35
N GLY A 5 -28.26 1.78 7.28
CA GLY A 5 -28.28 0.78 8.36
C GLY A 5 -28.62 -0.63 7.87
N LEU A 6 -28.40 -1.62 8.75
CA LEU A 6 -28.75 -3.03 8.50
C LEU A 6 -30.22 -3.21 8.09
N SER A 7 -31.13 -2.41 8.66
CA SER A 7 -32.57 -2.42 8.37
C SER A 7 -32.89 -2.09 6.90
N LYS A 8 -32.23 -1.07 6.34
CA LYS A 8 -32.42 -0.67 4.93
C LYS A 8 -31.85 -1.70 3.97
N MET A 9 -30.69 -2.28 4.30
CA MET A 9 -30.12 -3.37 3.52
C MET A 9 -31.03 -4.61 3.52
N ALA A 10 -31.61 -4.94 4.68
CA ALA A 10 -32.60 -6.02 4.77
C ALA A 10 -33.83 -5.75 3.90
N LEU A 11 -34.39 -4.53 3.94
CA LEU A 11 -35.53 -4.14 3.10
C LEU A 11 -35.21 -4.27 1.60
N ILE A 12 -34.04 -3.79 1.16
CA ILE A 12 -33.60 -3.95 -0.24
C ILE A 12 -33.45 -5.43 -0.60
N GLY A 13 -32.90 -6.25 0.30
CA GLY A 13 -32.80 -7.70 0.12
C GLY A 13 -34.17 -8.37 -0.06
N VAL A 14 -35.17 -7.98 0.73
CA VAL A 14 -36.55 -8.46 0.60
C VAL A 14 -37.17 -8.03 -0.72
N VAL A 15 -37.03 -6.75 -1.12
CA VAL A 15 -37.54 -6.28 -2.42
C VAL A 15 -36.86 -7.03 -3.57
N ALA A 16 -35.55 -7.24 -3.48
CA ALA A 16 -34.80 -7.99 -4.48
C ALA A 16 -35.26 -9.47 -4.54
N LEU A 17 -35.61 -10.08 -3.39
CA LEU A 17 -36.17 -11.44 -3.33
C LEU A 17 -37.50 -11.52 -4.05
N VAL A 18 -38.39 -10.54 -3.84
CA VAL A 18 -39.71 -10.49 -4.46
C VAL A 18 -39.62 -10.25 -5.97
N VAL A 19 -38.78 -9.32 -6.41
CA VAL A 19 -38.71 -8.90 -7.82
C VAL A 19 -37.90 -9.88 -8.67
N LEU A 20 -36.73 -10.30 -8.18
CA LEU A 20 -35.83 -11.16 -8.93
C LEU A 20 -36.14 -12.66 -8.72
N GLY A 21 -36.75 -13.00 -7.58
CA GLY A 21 -36.95 -14.37 -7.13
C GLY A 21 -35.75 -14.92 -6.35
N PRO A 22 -35.99 -15.76 -5.32
CA PRO A 22 -34.93 -16.32 -4.47
C PRO A 22 -33.94 -17.22 -5.21
N GLU A 23 -34.33 -17.82 -6.33
CA GLU A 23 -33.46 -18.68 -7.13
C GLU A 23 -32.42 -17.89 -7.95
N ARG A 24 -32.75 -16.66 -8.34
CA ARG A 24 -31.94 -15.83 -9.24
C ARG A 24 -31.02 -14.86 -8.48
N LEU A 25 -31.42 -14.41 -7.30
CA LEU A 25 -30.56 -13.61 -6.42
C LEU A 25 -29.17 -14.18 -6.14
N PRO A 26 -28.98 -15.46 -5.78
CA PRO A 26 -27.65 -15.98 -5.51
C PRO A 26 -26.75 -15.89 -6.74
N ARG A 27 -27.30 -16.04 -7.95
CA ARG A 27 -26.55 -15.86 -9.19
C ARG A 27 -26.13 -14.40 -9.38
N VAL A 28 -27.05 -13.45 -9.18
CA VAL A 28 -26.77 -12.02 -9.29
C VAL A 28 -25.80 -11.55 -8.21
N ALA A 29 -25.98 -11.97 -6.96
CA ALA A 29 -25.08 -11.67 -5.85
C ALA A 29 -23.66 -12.19 -6.11
N ARG A 30 -23.52 -13.39 -6.69
CA ARG A 30 -22.21 -13.91 -7.12
C ARG A 30 -21.59 -13.06 -8.22
N THR A 31 -22.36 -12.66 -9.24
CA THR A 31 -21.86 -11.81 -10.33
C THR A 31 -21.50 -10.41 -9.83
N ALA A 32 -22.38 -9.77 -9.06
CA ALA A 32 -22.18 -8.46 -8.45
C ALA A 32 -20.99 -8.49 -7.49
N GLY A 33 -20.89 -9.51 -6.64
CA GLY A 33 -19.76 -9.71 -5.73
C GLY A 33 -18.44 -9.94 -6.48
N ALA A 34 -18.44 -10.72 -7.56
CA ALA A 34 -17.25 -10.90 -8.40
C ALA A 34 -16.82 -9.60 -9.10
N LEU A 35 -17.78 -8.79 -9.56
CA LEU A 35 -17.51 -7.46 -10.15
C LEU A 35 -17.00 -6.47 -9.09
N PHE A 36 -17.62 -6.43 -7.92
CA PHE A 36 -17.19 -5.58 -6.80
C PHE A 36 -15.78 -5.97 -6.33
N GLY A 37 -15.48 -7.27 -6.22
CA GLY A 37 -14.14 -7.76 -5.89
C GLY A 37 -13.09 -7.40 -6.96
N ARG A 38 -13.46 -7.42 -8.26
CA ARG A 38 -12.58 -6.92 -9.34
C ARG A 38 -12.39 -5.41 -9.26
N ALA A 39 -13.45 -4.65 -8.98
CA ALA A 39 -13.38 -3.20 -8.84
C ALA A 39 -12.50 -2.80 -7.65
N GLN A 40 -12.65 -3.47 -6.50
CA GLN A 40 -11.80 -3.25 -5.33
C GLN A 40 -10.34 -3.54 -5.63
N ARG A 41 -10.03 -4.63 -6.36
CA ARG A 41 -8.67 -4.92 -6.83
C ARG A 41 -8.15 -3.85 -7.78
N TYR A 42 -8.96 -3.40 -8.74
CA TYR A 42 -8.56 -2.34 -9.66
C TYR A 42 -8.27 -1.02 -8.92
N ILE A 43 -9.10 -0.66 -7.94
CA ILE A 43 -8.87 0.52 -7.08
C ILE A 43 -7.58 0.36 -6.28
N ASN A 44 -7.28 -0.84 -5.75
CA ASN A 44 -6.04 -1.10 -5.03
C ASN A 44 -4.82 -1.09 -5.95
N ASP A 45 -4.92 -1.66 -7.15
CA ASP A 45 -3.87 -1.68 -8.16
C ASP A 45 -3.57 -0.25 -8.64
N VAL A 46 -4.60 0.53 -8.95
CA VAL A 46 -4.49 1.96 -9.27
C VAL A 46 -3.96 2.72 -8.07
N LYS A 47 -4.42 2.47 -6.85
CA LYS A 47 -3.86 3.08 -5.64
C LYS A 47 -2.39 2.71 -5.47
N SER A 48 -1.93 1.53 -5.88
CA SER A 48 -0.53 1.11 -5.76
C SER A 48 0.37 1.71 -6.85
N GLU A 49 -0.13 1.85 -8.08
CA GLU A 49 0.58 2.50 -9.18
C GLU A 49 0.62 4.02 -8.94
N VAL A 50 -0.51 4.59 -8.50
CA VAL A 50 -0.65 6.00 -8.16
C VAL A 50 0.05 6.31 -6.83
N SER A 51 0.08 5.43 -5.82
CA SER A 51 0.90 5.63 -4.59
C SER A 51 2.39 5.64 -4.90
N ARG A 52 2.83 5.09 -6.03
CA ARG A 52 4.23 5.16 -6.44
C ARG A 52 4.60 6.50 -7.06
N GLU A 53 3.61 7.26 -7.51
CA GLU A 53 3.75 8.65 -7.98
C GLU A 53 3.27 9.67 -6.92
N ILE A 54 2.42 9.25 -5.98
CA ILE A 54 1.90 10.01 -4.82
C ILE A 54 2.73 9.75 -3.55
N GLU A 55 3.82 8.99 -3.58
CA GLU A 55 4.78 8.97 -2.46
C GLU A 55 5.34 10.38 -2.21
N LEU A 56 5.34 11.28 -3.20
CA LEU A 56 5.66 12.70 -3.00
C LEU A 56 4.49 13.51 -2.41
N ASP A 57 3.23 13.15 -2.64
CA ASP A 57 2.06 13.90 -2.18
C ASP A 57 1.53 13.43 -0.82
N ALA A 58 1.60 12.13 -0.50
CA ALA A 58 1.31 11.63 0.84
C ALA A 58 2.40 12.03 1.85
N LEU A 59 3.68 12.05 1.43
CA LEU A 59 4.75 12.65 2.23
C LEU A 59 4.61 14.17 2.32
N ARG A 60 4.09 14.87 1.30
CA ARG A 60 3.77 16.31 1.39
C ARG A 60 2.63 16.56 2.37
N THR A 61 1.53 15.81 2.32
CA THR A 61 0.43 15.95 3.29
C THR A 61 0.91 15.67 4.71
N MET A 62 1.67 14.58 4.92
CA MET A 62 2.29 14.33 6.24
C MET A 62 3.28 15.44 6.65
N LYS A 63 4.06 15.99 5.71
CA LYS A 63 4.96 17.13 5.97
C LYS A 63 4.18 18.39 6.31
N THR A 64 3.10 18.72 5.60
CA THR A 64 2.28 19.91 5.88
C THR A 64 1.55 19.78 7.20
N ASP A 65 1.04 18.58 7.52
CA ASP A 65 0.40 18.30 8.80
C ASP A 65 1.42 18.38 9.95
N PHE A 66 2.62 17.80 9.78
CA PHE A 66 3.70 17.89 10.77
C PHE A 66 4.27 19.31 10.90
N GLU A 67 4.43 20.05 9.80
CA GLU A 67 4.92 21.43 9.80
C GLU A 67 3.88 22.40 10.41
N SER A 68 2.60 22.14 10.21
CA SER A 68 1.51 22.87 10.88
C SER A 68 1.43 22.52 12.36
N ALA A 69 1.56 21.25 12.72
CA ALA A 69 1.63 20.81 14.12
C ALA A 69 2.85 21.40 14.83
N ALA A 70 4.03 21.38 14.19
CA ALA A 70 5.26 21.96 14.73
C ALA A 70 5.17 23.48 14.86
N ARG A 71 4.63 24.20 13.87
CA ARG A 71 4.39 25.65 13.97
C ARG A 71 3.39 26.01 15.07
N ASN A 72 2.33 25.23 15.23
CA ASN A 72 1.37 25.42 16.31
C ASN A 72 2.03 25.17 17.68
N VAL A 73 2.86 24.13 17.79
CA VAL A 73 3.64 23.84 18.99
C VAL A 73 4.66 24.94 19.26
N GLU A 74 5.37 25.47 18.26
CA GLU A 74 6.33 26.57 18.42
C GLU A 74 5.64 27.86 18.86
N THR A 75 4.50 28.20 18.26
CA THR A 75 3.70 29.37 18.66
C THR A 75 3.17 29.20 20.09
N THR A 76 2.62 28.03 20.40
CA THR A 76 2.12 27.70 21.74
C THR A 76 3.24 27.71 22.78
N ILE A 77 4.42 27.15 22.46
CA ILE A 77 5.58 27.14 23.36
C ILE A 77 6.12 28.56 23.53
N HIS A 78 6.24 29.37 22.48
CA HIS A 78 6.77 30.73 22.60
C HIS A 78 5.82 31.65 23.40
N ASP A 79 4.51 31.49 23.23
CA ASP A 79 3.50 32.21 24.00
C ASP A 79 3.50 31.75 25.47
N ASN A 80 3.50 30.43 25.71
CA ASN A 80 3.57 29.88 27.07
C ASN A 80 4.92 30.19 27.74
N LEU A 81 6.05 30.18 27.02
CA LEU A 81 7.37 30.48 27.58
C LEU A 81 7.48 31.95 27.99
N ARG A 82 6.88 32.90 27.26
CA ARG A 82 6.87 34.30 27.69
C ARG A 82 6.02 34.53 28.93
N GLU A 83 4.96 33.74 29.08
CA GLU A 83 4.11 33.76 30.27
C GLU A 83 4.82 33.06 31.45
N HIS A 84 5.44 31.90 31.20
CA HIS A 84 6.22 31.15 32.16
C HIS A 84 7.54 31.83 32.51
N GLU A 85 8.18 32.62 31.65
CA GLU A 85 9.41 33.35 31.99
C GLU A 85 9.15 34.41 33.05
N LYS A 86 7.98 35.06 33.00
CA LYS A 86 7.58 36.02 34.05
C LYS A 86 7.37 35.29 35.38
N GLU A 87 6.60 34.20 35.36
CA GLU A 87 6.32 33.42 36.55
C GLU A 87 7.57 32.71 37.09
N LEU A 88 8.41 32.15 36.21
CA LEU A 88 9.68 31.51 36.58
C LEU A 88 10.67 32.51 37.10
N ASN A 89 10.77 33.72 36.54
CA ASN A 89 11.66 34.74 37.08
C ASN A 89 11.22 35.18 38.48
N ASP A 90 9.91 35.36 38.69
CA ASP A 90 9.35 35.68 40.02
C ASP A 90 9.53 34.52 41.01
N THR A 91 9.34 33.28 40.55
CA THR A 91 9.54 32.07 41.33
C THR A 91 11.01 31.80 41.61
N TRP A 92 11.91 32.10 40.68
CA TRP A 92 13.35 31.93 40.85
C TRP A 92 13.92 33.00 41.76
N HIS A 93 13.46 34.25 41.68
CA HIS A 93 13.87 35.28 42.63
C HIS A 93 13.36 34.99 44.05
N SER A 94 12.15 34.46 44.20
CA SER A 94 11.63 34.05 45.52
C SER A 94 12.29 32.76 46.03
N ALA A 95 12.56 31.79 45.16
CA ALA A 95 13.25 30.55 45.51
C ALA A 95 14.73 30.79 45.81
N VAL A 96 15.49 31.50 44.96
CA VAL A 96 16.90 31.83 45.23
C VAL A 96 17.05 32.73 46.45
N GLY A 97 16.07 33.60 46.72
CA GLY A 97 16.01 34.36 47.97
C GLY A 97 15.75 33.50 49.21
N GLY A 98 15.03 32.38 49.07
CA GLY A 98 14.69 31.45 50.16
C GLY A 98 15.58 30.21 50.28
N LEU A 99 16.42 29.91 49.28
CA LEU A 99 17.24 28.69 49.21
C LEU A 99 18.67 28.86 49.74
N ASN A 100 19.00 30.03 50.32
CA ASN A 100 20.27 30.23 51.03
C ASN A 100 20.31 29.62 52.45
N GLU A 101 19.21 29.03 52.91
CA GLU A 101 19.09 28.31 54.18
C GLU A 101 18.46 26.93 53.94
N GLY A 102 19.26 25.89 53.72
CA GLY A 102 18.68 24.53 53.64
C GLY A 102 19.57 23.49 52.99
N SER A 103 20.63 23.14 53.70
CA SER A 103 21.40 21.89 53.61
C SER A 103 20.69 20.73 52.89
N VAL A 104 21.36 20.27 51.82
CA VAL A 104 21.14 19.01 51.11
C VAL A 104 21.28 17.80 52.04
N ASP A 105 20.30 16.91 52.05
CA ASP A 105 20.42 15.57 52.61
C ASP A 105 20.11 14.50 51.56
N ALA A 106 20.94 13.47 51.59
CA ALA A 106 21.06 12.43 50.59
C ALA A 106 20.12 11.26 50.89
N GLY A 107 19.50 10.68 49.86
CA GLY A 107 18.61 9.54 50.01
C GLY A 107 18.46 8.72 48.73
N THR A 108 19.48 7.90 48.46
CA THR A 108 19.50 6.56 47.85
C THR A 108 18.15 5.94 47.46
N TYR A 109 18.08 5.28 46.28
CA TYR A 109 17.56 3.91 45.99
C TYR A 109 17.34 3.80 44.46
N GLY A 110 18.16 3.04 43.73
CA GLY A 110 17.88 1.64 43.33
C GLY A 110 17.53 1.60 41.82
N SER A 111 18.47 1.30 40.93
CA SER A 111 18.85 -0.04 40.41
C SER A 111 18.11 -0.44 39.12
N ASP A 112 18.91 -0.89 38.14
CA ASP A 112 18.63 -1.84 37.05
C ASP A 112 18.02 -1.34 35.71
N THR A 113 18.84 -1.14 34.64
CA THR A 113 19.39 -2.07 33.59
C THR A 113 18.51 -2.14 32.32
N PRO A 114 18.96 -2.60 31.12
CA PRO A 114 20.31 -2.76 30.54
C PRO A 114 20.44 -2.24 29.06
N ALA A 115 21.67 -2.31 28.52
CA ALA A 115 22.09 -1.86 27.18
C ALA A 115 21.55 -2.69 25.99
N ALA A 116 21.38 -2.04 24.82
CA ALA A 116 20.98 -2.65 23.55
C ALA A 116 22.06 -2.53 22.45
N PRO A 117 22.14 -3.49 21.50
CA PRO A 117 23.38 -3.88 20.80
C PRO A 117 23.57 -3.22 19.42
N SER A 118 24.81 -2.86 19.07
CA SER A 118 25.17 -2.38 17.73
C SER A 118 25.63 -3.53 16.82
N TRP A 119 24.74 -4.04 15.96
CA TRP A 119 25.07 -5.03 14.94
C TRP A 119 25.73 -4.35 13.72
N ARG A 120 27.07 -4.43 13.64
CA ARG A 120 27.84 -4.22 12.40
C ARG A 120 27.83 -5.54 11.61
N GLY A 121 27.01 -5.61 10.57
CA GLY A 121 26.92 -6.78 9.68
C GLY A 121 27.28 -6.40 8.24
N SER A 122 28.36 -6.99 7.73
CA SER A 122 28.83 -6.89 6.36
C SER A 122 27.86 -7.51 5.37
N THR A 123 27.58 -6.85 4.25
CA THR A 123 26.84 -7.45 3.14
C THR A 123 27.72 -7.46 1.89
N ALA A 124 28.21 -8.66 1.58
CA ALA A 124 28.90 -8.99 0.34
C ALA A 124 28.04 -8.62 -0.88
N ALA A 125 28.69 -8.09 -1.91
CA ALA A 125 28.07 -7.61 -3.14
C ALA A 125 27.41 -8.76 -3.94
N LEU A 126 26.08 -8.84 -3.86
CA LEU A 126 25.27 -9.68 -4.74
C LEU A 126 25.20 -9.05 -6.14
N ALA A 127 25.89 -9.66 -7.10
CA ALA A 127 25.91 -9.29 -8.51
C ALA A 127 24.49 -9.17 -9.10
N ARG A 128 24.10 -7.95 -9.48
CA ARG A 128 22.81 -7.63 -10.12
C ARG A 128 22.74 -8.26 -11.52
N LYS A 129 22.11 -9.43 -11.61
CA LYS A 129 21.67 -10.07 -12.87
C LYS A 129 20.74 -9.10 -13.63
N ARG A 130 21.26 -8.47 -14.68
CA ARG A 130 20.56 -7.51 -15.56
C ARG A 130 19.38 -8.21 -16.25
N ARG A 131 18.20 -8.14 -15.63
CA ARG A 131 16.94 -8.60 -16.23
C ARG A 131 16.43 -7.51 -17.17
N ASN A 132 16.46 -7.78 -18.48
CA ASN A 132 16.00 -6.90 -19.54
C ASN A 132 14.51 -6.55 -19.40
N TRP A 133 14.23 -5.47 -18.68
CA TRP A 133 12.89 -4.90 -18.46
C TRP A 133 12.13 -4.63 -19.76
N ARG A 134 12.85 -4.35 -20.86
CA ARG A 134 12.29 -4.12 -22.19
C ARG A 134 11.54 -5.33 -22.78
N VAL A 135 11.90 -6.56 -22.40
CA VAL A 135 11.22 -7.77 -22.88
C VAL A 135 9.82 -7.92 -22.27
N LYS A 136 9.55 -7.27 -21.13
CA LYS A 136 8.27 -7.37 -20.43
C LYS A 136 7.20 -6.39 -20.94
N GLN A 137 7.57 -5.30 -21.60
CA GLN A 137 6.59 -4.28 -22.01
C GLN A 137 5.84 -4.60 -23.30
N ALA A 138 6.36 -5.49 -24.17
CA ALA A 138 5.70 -5.84 -25.43
C ALA A 138 4.79 -7.09 -25.34
N ALA A 139 4.75 -7.77 -24.20
CA ALA A 139 4.02 -9.03 -24.07
C ALA A 139 2.55 -8.79 -23.72
N MET A 140 1.67 -8.75 -24.73
CA MET A 140 0.22 -8.80 -24.51
C MET A 140 -0.16 -10.02 -23.63
N PRO A 141 -0.89 -9.83 -22.52
CA PRO A 141 -1.26 -10.91 -21.60
C PRO A 141 -1.99 -12.06 -22.29
N VAL A 142 -1.71 -13.31 -21.87
CA VAL A 142 -2.28 -14.52 -22.49
C VAL A 142 -3.81 -14.55 -22.40
N TRP A 143 -4.39 -14.04 -21.31
CA TRP A 143 -5.84 -13.95 -21.15
C TRP A 143 -6.48 -13.00 -22.19
N TYR A 144 -5.81 -11.90 -22.52
CA TYR A 144 -6.29 -10.93 -23.51
C TYR A 144 -6.33 -11.55 -24.92
N LYS A 145 -5.32 -12.36 -25.26
CA LYS A 145 -5.26 -13.09 -26.53
C LYS A 145 -6.35 -14.18 -26.64
N ARG A 146 -6.77 -14.78 -25.50
CA ARG A 146 -7.86 -15.78 -25.46
C ARG A 146 -9.25 -15.15 -25.61
N ALA A 147 -9.46 -13.92 -25.11
CA ALA A 147 -10.75 -13.25 -25.17
C ALA A 147 -11.09 -12.65 -26.54
N THR A 148 -10.09 -12.26 -27.34
CA THR A 148 -10.29 -11.58 -28.64
C THR A 148 -10.26 -12.50 -29.84
N THR A 149 -10.20 -13.82 -29.65
CA THR A 149 -10.09 -14.84 -30.72
C THR A 149 -9.00 -14.51 -31.75
N ARG A 150 -7.98 -13.72 -31.36
CA ARG A 150 -6.86 -13.39 -32.24
C ARG A 150 -5.94 -14.60 -32.28
N ARG A 151 -5.87 -15.25 -33.44
CA ARG A 151 -5.00 -16.42 -33.67
C ARG A 151 -3.58 -16.11 -33.21
N THR A 152 -3.16 -16.75 -32.11
CA THR A 152 -1.86 -16.52 -31.46
C THR A 152 -0.68 -17.15 -32.20
N HIS A 153 -0.95 -17.95 -33.22
CA HIS A 153 0.04 -18.61 -34.04
C HIS A 153 -0.14 -18.20 -35.49
N VAL A 154 0.80 -17.40 -36.00
CA VAL A 154 1.01 -17.29 -37.45
C VAL A 154 1.67 -18.59 -37.87
N GLN A 155 0.90 -19.50 -38.48
CA GLN A 155 1.51 -20.64 -39.16
C GLN A 155 2.29 -20.10 -40.34
N SER A 156 3.62 -20.19 -40.26
CA SER A 156 4.51 -19.97 -41.41
C SER A 156 4.08 -20.85 -42.58
N GLY A 157 4.31 -20.39 -43.82
CA GLY A 157 3.90 -21.13 -45.03
C GLY A 157 4.36 -22.61 -45.00
N ALA A 158 5.57 -22.85 -44.52
CA ALA A 158 6.12 -24.20 -44.31
C ALA A 158 5.30 -25.07 -43.35
N ALA A 159 4.75 -24.50 -42.27
CA ALA A 159 3.94 -25.23 -41.29
C ALA A 159 2.56 -25.62 -41.84
N ARG A 160 1.98 -24.81 -42.73
CA ARG A 160 0.74 -25.18 -43.45
C ARG A 160 0.99 -26.30 -44.42
N VAL A 161 2.10 -26.22 -45.18
CA VAL A 161 2.51 -27.29 -46.09
C VAL A 161 2.72 -28.58 -45.31
N ALA A 162 3.49 -28.60 -44.22
CA ALA A 162 3.73 -29.83 -43.44
C ALA A 162 2.46 -30.52 -42.89
N ARG A 163 1.40 -29.75 -42.60
CA ARG A 163 0.10 -30.27 -42.13
C ARG A 163 -0.80 -30.79 -43.24
N HIS A 164 -0.80 -30.14 -44.41
CA HIS A 164 -1.68 -30.50 -45.53
C HIS A 164 -0.96 -31.25 -46.66
N GLN A 165 0.34 -31.49 -46.54
CA GLN A 165 1.09 -32.25 -47.52
C GLN A 165 0.70 -33.72 -47.42
N PRO A 166 0.16 -34.32 -48.50
CA PRO A 166 -0.19 -35.73 -48.53
C PRO A 166 1.07 -36.57 -48.29
N ALA A 167 0.89 -37.75 -47.70
CA ALA A 167 1.99 -38.63 -47.31
C ALA A 167 2.97 -38.94 -48.46
N SER A 168 2.49 -38.91 -49.71
CA SER A 168 3.29 -39.13 -50.93
C SER A 168 4.36 -38.07 -51.20
N LEU A 169 4.24 -36.86 -50.64
CA LEU A 169 5.15 -35.74 -50.86
C LEU A 169 6.11 -35.51 -49.69
N ARG A 170 6.00 -36.28 -48.59
CA ARG A 170 6.91 -36.18 -47.45
C ARG A 170 8.25 -36.84 -47.80
N ARG A 171 9.33 -36.06 -47.79
CA ARG A 171 10.68 -36.60 -47.96
C ARG A 171 10.97 -37.62 -46.84
N PRO A 172 11.50 -38.81 -47.16
CA PRO A 172 11.91 -39.76 -46.14
C PRO A 172 13.03 -39.15 -45.30
N THR A 173 12.81 -39.03 -43.99
CA THR A 173 13.86 -38.69 -43.04
C THR A 173 14.81 -39.87 -42.93
N ARG A 174 15.89 -39.86 -43.72
CA ARG A 174 17.04 -40.73 -43.47
C ARG A 174 17.77 -40.21 -42.26
N PHE A 175 17.62 -40.89 -41.13
CA PHE A 175 18.55 -40.78 -40.03
C PHE A 175 19.82 -41.52 -40.47
N LEU A 176 20.88 -40.76 -40.72
CA LEU A 176 22.26 -41.23 -40.90
C LEU A 176 23.07 -40.76 -39.69
#